data_AF-A0A6N7C7J9-F1
#
_entry.id   AF-A0A6N7C7J9-F1
#
_cell.length_a   1.000
_cell.length_b   1.000
_cell.length_c   1.000
_cell.angle_alpha   90.00
_cell.angle_beta   90.00
_cell.angle_gamma   90.00
#
_symmetry.space_group_name_H-M   'P 1'
#
loop_
_entity.id
_entity.type
_entity.pdbx_description
1 polymer ?
#
loop_
_entity_poly.entity_id
_entity_poly.type
_entity_poly.pdbx_seq_one_letter_code
_entity_poly.pdbx_strand_id
1 'polypeptide(L)' 'MPEHASELYSKNISALLELMLVDGVLAPDFSDEVLAASCVTREDGK' A
#
# COMPACT_ATOMS: atom_id res chain seq x y z
N MET A 1 18.87 6.39 17.04
CA MET A 1 18.79 5.37 15.98
C MET A 1 17.50 5.50 15.12
N PRO A 2 17.13 6.69 14.61
CA PRO A 2 15.97 6.85 13.73
C PRO A 2 16.22 6.44 12.27
N GLU A 3 17.48 6.48 11.82
CA GLU A 3 17.84 6.27 10.41
C GLU A 3 17.50 4.87 9.90
N HIS A 4 17.90 3.81 10.61
CA HIS A 4 17.58 2.43 10.21
C HIS A 4 16.07 2.13 10.27
N ALA A 5 15.34 2.73 11.21
CA ALA A 5 13.88 2.58 11.27
C ALA A 5 13.21 3.23 10.06
N SER A 6 13.63 4.45 9.70
CA SER A 6 13.16 5.15 8.50
C SER A 6 13.50 4.38 7.23
N GLU A 7 14.70 3.80 7.13
CA GLU A 7 15.12 3.01 5.98
C GLU A 7 14.22 1.77 5.79
N LEU A 8 14.00 0.99 6.85
CA LEU A 8 13.14 -0.19 6.80
C LEU A 8 11.68 0.18 6.52
N TYR A 9 11.18 1.27 7.12
CA TYR A 9 9.83 1.73 6.88
C TYR A 9 9.63 2.20 5.43
N SER A 10 10.62 2.90 4.87
CA SER A 10 10.59 3.34 3.46
C SER A 10 10.52 2.14 2.52
N LYS A 11 11.26 1.06 2.78
CA LYS A 11 11.18 -0.18 2.00
C LYS A 11 9.77 -0.79 2.04
N ASN A 12 9.12 -0.79 3.20
CA ASN A 12 7.75 -1.29 3.34
C ASN A 12 6.75 -0.43 2.56
N ILE A 13 6.87 0.90 2.59
CA ILE A 13 6.01 1.80 1.81
C ILE A 13 6.23 1.59 0.31
N SER A 14 7.48 1.49 -0.15
CA SER A 14 7.79 1.23 -1.56
C SER A 14 7.18 -0.09 -2.04
N ALA A 15 7.31 -1.16 -1.26
CA ALA A 15 6.70 -2.45 -1.59
C ALA A 15 5.16 -2.37 -1.64
N LEU A 16 4.52 -1.63 -0.74
CA LEU A 16 3.07 -1.40 -0.80
C LEU A 16 2.68 -0.60 -2.04
N LEU A 17 3.45 0.41 -2.43
CA LEU A 17 3.19 1.20 -3.64
C LEU A 17 3.32 0.34 -4.91
N GLU A 18 4.26 -0.59 -4.97
CA GLU A 18 4.39 -1.53 -6.09
C GLU A 18 3.12 -2.38 -6.28
N LEU A 19 2.41 -2.76 -5.20
CA LEU A 19 1.13 -3.45 -5.30
C LEU A 19 -0.01 -2.56 -5.82
N MET A 20 0.06 -1.24 -5.59
CA MET A 20 -0.99 -0.29 -5.94
C MET A 20 -0.86 0.30 -7.35
N LEU A 21 0.30 0.13 -7.99
CA LEU A 21 0.61 0.74 -9.28
C LEU A 21 0.44 -0.26 -10.43
N VAL A 22 -0.33 0.15 -11.44
CA VAL A 22 -0.43 -0.55 -12.73
C VAL A 22 0.09 0.39 -13.80
N ASP A 23 1.18 0.00 -14.47
CA ASP A 23 1.87 0.82 -15.49
C ASP A 23 2.21 2.25 -15.02
N GLY A 24 2.60 2.39 -13.74
CA GLY A 24 2.94 3.67 -13.13
C GLY A 24 1.73 4.56 -12.79
N VAL A 25 0.51 4.06 -12.98
CA VAL A 25 -0.73 4.71 -12.59
C VAL A 25 -1.24 4.11 -11.28
N LEU A 26 -1.72 4.95 -10.37
CA LEU A 26 -2.36 4.50 -9.14
C LEU A 26 -3.69 3.81 -9.47
N ALA A 27 -3.71 2.48 -9.37
CA ALA A 27 -4.86 1.64 -9.67
C ALA A 27 -4.91 0.45 -8.70
N PRO A 28 -5.25 0.67 -7.41
CA PRO A 28 -5.25 -0.39 -6.40
C PRO A 28 -6.31 -1.46 -6.70
N ASP A 29 -5.89 -2.72 -6.75
CA ASP A 29 -6.79 -3.87 -6.86
C ASP A 29 -7.24 -4.31 -5.46
N PHE A 30 -8.48 -4.00 -5.10
CA PHE A 30 -9.01 -4.39 -3.79
C PHE A 30 -9.60 -5.81 -3.75
N SER A 31 -9.41 -6.62 -4.79
CA SER A 31 -9.53 -8.07 -4.65
C SER A 31 -8.28 -8.69 -3.99
N ASP A 32 -7.16 -7.95 -3.95
CA ASP A 32 -5.98 -8.28 -3.15
C ASP A 32 -6.28 -8.10 -1.65
N GLU A 33 -5.99 -9.13 -0.87
CA GLU A 33 -6.27 -9.17 0.58
C GLU A 33 -5.51 -8.07 1.35
N VAL A 34 -4.25 -7.80 0.97
CA VAL A 34 -3.40 -6.82 1.66
C VAL A 34 -3.97 -5.42 1.43
N LEU A 35 -4.32 -5.09 0.19
CA LEU A 35 -4.89 -3.78 -0.14
C LEU A 35 -6.29 -3.59 0.46
N ALA A 36 -7.12 -4.64 0.43
CA ALA A 36 -8.46 -4.62 1.03
C ALA A 36 -8.40 -4.42 2.55
N ALA A 37 -7.53 -5.16 3.25
CA ALA A 37 -7.43 -5.10 4.72
C ALA A 37 -6.74 -3.82 5.22
N SER A 38 -5.81 -3.26 4.42
CA SER A 38 -5.04 -2.06 4.81
C SER A 38 -5.79 -0.75 4.55
N CYS A 39 -6.82 -0.75 3.71
CA CYS A 39 -7.56 0.46 3.35
C CYS A 39 -8.67 0.78 4.35
N VAL A 40 -8.54 1.91 5.06
CA VAL A 40 -9.47 2.30 6.14
C VAL A 40 -10.55 3.32 5.72
N THR A 41 -10.49 3.82 4.50
CA THR A 41 -11.36 4.92 4.01
C THR A 41 -12.32 4.49 2.91
N ARG A 42 -12.23 3.25 2.42
CA ARG A 42 -13.14 2.75 1.40
C ARG A 42 -14.47 2.37 2.05
N GLU A 43 -15.57 2.88 1.51
CA GLU A 43 -16.91 2.43 1.89
C GLU A 43 -17.17 1.06 1.22
N ASP A 44 -17.39 0.02 2.02
CA ASP A 44 -17.88 -1.26 1.51
C ASP A 44 -19.33 -1.03 1.07
N GLY A 45 -19.56 -0.97 -0.25
CA GLY A 45 -20.83 -0.54 -0.87
C GLY A 45 -22.10 -1.02 -0.15
N LYS A 46 -22.62 -0.16 0.72
CA LYS A 46 -23.94 -0.22 1.34
C LYS A 46 -24.75 0.99 0.90
#